data_AF-A0A7Z9KK58-F1
#
_entry.id   AF-A0A7Z9KK58-F1
#
_cell.length_a   1.000
_cell.length_b   1.000
_cell.length_c   1.000
_cell.angle_alpha   90.00
_cell.angle_beta   90.00
_cell.angle_gamma   90.00
#
_symmetry.space_group_name_H-M   'P 1'
#
loop_
_entity.id
_entity.type
_entity.pdbx_description
1 polymer ?
#
loop_
_entity_poly.entity_id
_entity_poly.type
_entity_poly.pdbx_seq_one_letter_code
_entity_poly.pdbx_strand_id
1 'polypeptide(L)'
;MKKIDPNSNLYKIRHSLAHVLAQAVLEIRPDAKLGFGPPIDTGFYYDFDLAEPLCPEDLPILEKRMRHIIKTGQVFEREELDQTQMVERLSKDNQSYKIEQVEDLSAQNETLSLYRNGPFWDLC
;
A
#
# COMPACT_ATOMS: atom_id res chain seq x y z
N MET A 1 21.62 -9.12 -12.99
CA MET A 1 20.18 -9.44 -13.10
C MET A 1 19.51 -8.32 -13.88
N LYS A 2 18.55 -8.63 -14.77
CA LYS A 2 17.81 -7.59 -15.51
C LYS A 2 16.82 -6.95 -14.54
N LYS A 3 17.01 -5.65 -14.27
CA LYS A 3 16.01 -4.85 -13.54
C LYS A 3 14.66 -4.96 -14.26
N ILE A 4 13.60 -5.18 -13.51
CA ILE A 4 12.25 -5.22 -14.08
C ILE A 4 11.92 -3.86 -14.74
N ASP A 5 11.25 -3.89 -15.89
CA ASP A 5 10.81 -2.67 -16.56
C ASP A 5 9.62 -2.07 -15.80
N PRO A 6 9.71 -0.84 -15.25
CA PRO A 6 8.61 -0.18 -14.54
C PRO A 6 7.34 -0.02 -15.40
N ASN A 7 7.47 -0.01 -16.72
CA ASN A 7 6.33 0.10 -17.63
C ASN A 7 5.68 -1.25 -17.94
N SER A 8 6.29 -2.36 -17.54
CA SER A 8 5.76 -3.69 -17.82
C SER A 8 4.47 -3.97 -17.05
N ASN A 9 3.57 -4.74 -17.67
CA ASN A 9 2.35 -5.19 -17.00
C ASN A 9 2.64 -5.97 -15.72
N LEU A 10 3.73 -6.76 -15.70
CA LEU A 10 4.12 -7.55 -14.53
C LEU A 10 4.55 -6.66 -13.35
N TYR A 11 5.28 -5.57 -13.62
CA TYR A 11 5.63 -4.59 -12.59
C TYR A 11 4.37 -3.99 -11.95
N LYS A 12 3.43 -3.52 -12.79
CA LYS A 12 2.17 -2.95 -12.33
C LYS A 12 1.34 -3.95 -11.52
N ILE A 13 1.23 -5.19 -11.97
CA ILE A 13 0.53 -6.26 -11.24
C ILE A 13 1.16 -6.48 -9.87
N ARG A 14 2.50 -6.58 -9.79
CA ARG A 14 3.21 -6.78 -8.52
C ARG A 14 3.01 -5.60 -7.57
N HIS A 15 3.02 -4.38 -8.10
CA HIS A 15 2.77 -3.19 -7.30
C HIS A 15 1.34 -3.16 -6.76
N SER A 16 0.34 -3.42 -7.62
CA SER A 16 -1.06 -3.55 -7.19
C SER A 16 -1.26 -4.64 -6.15
N LEU A 17 -0.53 -5.76 -6.23
CA LEU A 17 -0.59 -6.80 -5.21
C LEU A 17 -0.02 -6.36 -3.85
N ALA A 18 0.96 -5.45 -3.83
CA ALA A 18 1.45 -4.86 -2.59
C ALA A 18 0.35 -4.04 -1.88
N HIS A 19 -0.42 -3.24 -2.62
CA HIS A 19 -1.60 -2.54 -2.08
C HIS A 19 -2.67 -3.50 -1.55
N VAL A 20 -2.92 -4.61 -2.26
CA VAL A 20 -3.88 -5.64 -1.80
C VAL A 20 -3.40 -6.29 -0.49
N LEU A 21 -2.08 -6.51 -0.34
CA LEU A 21 -1.52 -7.01 0.92
C LEU A 21 -1.69 -5.99 2.04
N ALA A 22 -1.40 -4.72 1.80
CA ALA A 22 -1.57 -3.65 2.79
C ALA A 22 -3.02 -3.54 3.29
N GLN A 23 -3.98 -3.58 2.36
CA GLN A 23 -5.41 -3.62 2.70
C GLN A 23 -5.75 -4.86 3.54
N ALA A 24 -5.27 -6.04 3.15
CA ALA A 24 -5.55 -7.27 3.89
C ALA A 24 -4.97 -7.24 5.31
N VAL A 25 -3.77 -6.66 5.48
CA VAL A 25 -3.16 -6.48 6.80
C VAL A 25 -4.00 -5.52 7.65
N LEU A 26 -4.40 -4.35 7.13
CA LEU A 26 -5.21 -3.40 7.90
C LEU A 26 -6.59 -3.94 8.29
N GLU A 27 -7.20 -4.80 7.46
CA GLU A 27 -8.47 -5.44 7.83
C GLU A 27 -8.33 -6.46 8.97
N ILE A 28 -7.14 -7.05 9.17
CA ILE A 28 -6.85 -8.04 10.22
C ILE A 28 -6.16 -7.41 11.44
N ARG A 29 -5.40 -6.34 11.22
CA ARG A 29 -4.63 -5.57 12.19
C ARG A 29 -4.90 -4.07 11.96
N PRO A 30 -6.05 -3.55 12.42
CA PRO A 30 -6.45 -2.16 12.14
C PRO A 30 -5.48 -1.09 12.64
N ASP A 31 -4.69 -1.41 13.66
CA ASP A 31 -3.72 -0.48 14.25
C ASP A 31 -2.37 -0.45 13.52
N ALA A 32 -2.16 -1.33 12.53
CA ALA A 32 -0.92 -1.43 11.77
C ALA A 32 -0.59 -0.10 11.05
N LYS A 33 0.71 0.22 10.97
CA LYS A 33 1.19 1.35 10.15
C LYS A 33 1.87 0.83 8.89
N LEU A 34 1.55 1.49 7.80
CA LEU A 34 2.08 1.18 6.48
C LEU A 34 3.39 1.94 6.24
N GLY A 35 4.45 1.19 5.92
CA GLY A 35 5.70 1.74 5.38
C GLY A 35 5.72 1.70 3.85
N PHE A 36 6.75 1.05 3.29
CA PHE A 36 6.99 0.96 1.85
C PHE A 36 6.57 -0.38 1.27
N GLY A 37 5.99 -0.36 0.06
CA GLY A 37 5.49 -1.56 -0.63
C GLY A 37 5.94 -1.73 -2.07
N PRO A 38 7.24 -1.68 -2.40
CA PRO A 38 7.66 -1.70 -3.80
C PRO A 38 7.59 -3.12 -4.41
N PRO A 39 7.32 -3.22 -5.71
CA PRO A 39 7.58 -4.44 -6.46
C PRO A 39 9.09 -4.70 -6.59
N ILE A 40 9.47 -5.97 -6.66
CA ILE A 40 10.84 -6.44 -6.87
C ILE A 40 10.93 -7.42 -8.05
N ASP A 41 12.14 -7.80 -8.43
CA ASP A 41 12.41 -8.66 -9.59
C ASP A 41 11.68 -10.01 -9.54
N THR A 42 11.39 -10.54 -8.35
CA THR A 42 10.73 -11.84 -8.14
C THR A 42 9.34 -11.76 -7.51
N GLY A 43 8.85 -10.57 -7.17
CA GLY A 43 7.60 -10.41 -6.41
C GLY A 43 7.37 -8.98 -5.95
N PHE A 44 6.96 -8.82 -4.70
CA PHE A 44 6.81 -7.55 -4.00
C PHE A 44 7.00 -7.81 -2.50
N TYR A 45 7.19 -6.76 -1.72
CA TYR A 45 7.07 -6.81 -0.27
C TYR A 45 6.29 -5.60 0.22
N TYR A 46 5.95 -5.58 1.50
CA TYR A 46 5.39 -4.42 2.15
C TYR A 46 5.88 -4.38 3.61
N ASP A 47 6.40 -3.24 4.04
CA ASP A 47 6.87 -3.00 5.40
C ASP A 47 5.71 -2.55 6.30
N PHE A 48 5.58 -3.19 7.47
CA PHE A 48 4.54 -2.88 8.43
C PHE A 48 5.15 -2.64 9.80
N ASP A 49 4.64 -1.62 10.50
CA ASP A 49 4.74 -1.54 11.95
C ASP A 49 3.50 -2.22 12.56
N LEU A 50 3.75 -3.24 13.36
CA LEU A 50 2.73 -4.11 13.94
C LEU A 50 2.96 -4.22 15.44
N ALA A 51 1.88 -4.06 16.20
CA ALA A 51 1.91 -4.30 17.64
C ALA A 51 2.31 -5.75 17.98
N GLU A 52 1.85 -6.70 17.16
CA GLU A 52 2.22 -8.11 17.24
C GLU A 52 2.82 -8.57 15.91
N PRO A 53 4.04 -9.17 15.91
CA PRO A 53 4.65 -9.69 14.69
C PRO A 53 3.79 -10.77 14.03
N LEU A 54 3.82 -10.83 12.70
CA LEU A 54 3.20 -11.92 11.96
C LEU A 54 3.95 -13.23 12.22
N CYS A 55 3.19 -14.31 12.43
CA CYS A 55 3.73 -15.67 12.45
C CYS A 55 3.39 -16.42 11.15
N PRO A 56 4.06 -17.56 10.85
CA PRO A 56 3.77 -18.34 9.66
C PRO A 56 2.30 -18.75 9.51
N GLU A 57 1.57 -18.89 10.62
CA GLU A 57 0.16 -19.25 10.65
C GLU A 57 -0.77 -18.11 10.18
N ASP A 58 -0.31 -16.85 10.23
CA ASP A 58 -1.05 -15.70 9.71
C ASP A 58 -1.02 -15.64 8.17
N LEU A 59 0.03 -16.19 7.54
CA LEU A 59 0.23 -16.07 6.10
C LEU A 59 -0.90 -16.70 5.26
N PRO A 60 -1.42 -17.91 5.58
CA PRO A 60 -2.59 -18.46 4.88
C PRO A 60 -3.85 -17.62 5.06
N ILE A 61 -4.02 -16.95 6.21
CA ILE A 61 -5.16 -16.09 6.50
C ILE A 61 -5.08 -14.83 5.64
N LEU A 62 -3.90 -14.19 5.61
CA LEU A 62 -3.61 -13.04 4.76
C LEU A 62 -3.81 -13.37 3.29
N GLU A 63 -3.24 -14.47 2.80
CA GLU A 63 -3.40 -14.88 1.39
C GLU A 63 -4.88 -15.11 1.04
N LYS A 64 -5.64 -15.78 1.91
CA LYS A 64 -7.08 -15.98 1.72
C LYS A 64 -7.82 -14.64 1.66
N ARG A 65 -7.44 -13.67 2.50
CA ARG A 65 -8.06 -12.35 2.51
C ARG A 65 -7.71 -11.55 1.26
N MET A 66 -6.44 -11.54 0.83
CA MET A 66 -6.01 -10.95 -0.43
C MET A 66 -6.78 -11.52 -1.63
N ARG A 67 -6.94 -12.85 -1.71
CA ARG A 67 -7.74 -13.51 -2.75
C ARG A 67 -9.20 -13.08 -2.71
N HIS A 68 -9.76 -12.85 -1.52
CA HIS A 68 -11.12 -12.32 -1.38
C HIS A 68 -11.21 -10.89 -1.91
N ILE A 69 -10.30 -9.99 -1.51
CA ILE A 69 -10.24 -8.60 -2.02
C ILE A 69 -10.18 -8.60 -3.55
N ILE A 70 -9.28 -9.39 -4.15
CA ILE A 70 -9.17 -9.51 -5.62
C ILE A 70 -10.49 -9.95 -6.25
N LYS A 71 -11.18 -10.94 -5.65
CA LYS A 71 -12.48 -11.44 -6.15
C LYS A 71 -13.60 -10.41 -6.08
N THR A 72 -13.52 -9.40 -5.22
CA THR A 72 -14.51 -8.32 -5.19
C THR A 72 -14.44 -7.39 -6.39
N GLY A 73 -13.37 -7.48 -7.20
CA GLY A 73 -13.23 -6.68 -8.42
C GLY A 73 -13.10 -5.18 -8.14
N GLN A 74 -12.47 -4.81 -7.01
CA GLN A 74 -12.16 -3.42 -6.71
C GLN A 74 -11.29 -2.81 -7.82
N VAL A 75 -11.55 -1.53 -8.11
CA VAL A 75 -10.83 -0.76 -9.12
C VAL A 75 -9.87 0.18 -8.40
N PHE A 76 -8.65 0.29 -8.92
CA PHE A 76 -7.68 1.27 -8.48
C PHE A 76 -7.98 2.61 -9.14
N GLU A 77 -8.30 3.61 -8.32
CA GLU A 77 -8.51 4.99 -8.75
C GLU A 77 -7.35 5.85 -8.26
N ARG A 78 -6.67 6.53 -9.19
CA ARG A 78 -5.61 7.48 -8.86
C ARG A 78 -6.24 8.83 -8.53
N GLU A 79 -5.96 9.34 -7.35
CA GLU A 79 -6.41 10.63 -6.85
C GLU A 79 -5.20 11.59 -6.77
N GLU A 80 -5.31 12.72 -7.48
CA GLU A 80 -4.37 13.83 -7.37
C GLU A 80 -4.91 14.79 -6.32
N LEU A 81 -4.46 14.61 -5.08
CA LEU A 81 -4.82 15.47 -3.96
C LEU A 81 -3.67 16.43 -3.64
N ASP A 82 -3.99 17.57 -3.03
CA ASP A 82 -2.94 18.42 -2.45
C ASP A 82 -2.40 17.79 -1.15
N GLN A 83 -1.24 18.29 -0.71
CA GLN A 83 -0.57 17.81 0.51
C GLN A 83 -1.50 17.82 1.73
N THR A 84 -2.31 18.87 1.90
CA THR A 84 -3.18 19.03 3.07
C THR A 84 -4.27 17.96 3.06
N GLN A 85 -4.88 17.71 1.90
CA GLN A 85 -5.87 16.67 1.69
C GLN A 85 -5.30 15.26 1.90
N MET A 86 -4.08 14.99 1.42
CA MET A 86 -3.40 13.73 1.65
C MET A 86 -3.15 13.48 3.15
N VAL A 87 -2.63 14.48 3.85
CA VAL A 87 -2.37 14.39 5.30
C VAL A 87 -3.67 14.20 6.08
N GLU A 88 -4.74 14.93 5.75
CA GLU A 88 -6.04 14.76 6.40
C GLU A 88 -6.58 13.33 6.22
N ARG A 89 -6.46 12.79 5.01
CA ARG A 89 -6.88 11.41 4.70
C ARG A 89 -6.09 10.39 5.49
N LEU A 90 -4.76 10.46 5.44
CA LEU A 90 -3.87 9.52 6.12
C LEU A 90 -3.98 9.63 7.64
N SER A 91 -4.31 10.81 8.17
CA SER A 91 -4.58 11.02 9.60
C SER A 91 -5.83 10.29 10.07
N LYS A 92 -6.89 10.25 9.26
CA LYS A 92 -8.12 9.49 9.57
C LYS A 92 -7.85 7.99 9.66
N ASP A 93 -6.93 7.51 8.83
CA ASP A 93 -6.51 6.11 8.80
C ASP A 93 -5.32 5.82 9.75
N ASN A 94 -4.93 6.81 10.58
CA ASN A 94 -3.86 6.75 11.57
C ASN A 94 -2.50 6.31 10.98
N GLN A 95 -2.15 6.76 9.77
CA GLN A 95 -0.95 6.34 9.05
C GLN A 95 0.21 7.34 9.19
N SER A 96 0.83 7.41 10.37
CA SER A 96 1.90 8.38 10.68
C SER A 96 3.10 8.33 9.73
N TYR A 97 3.61 7.14 9.41
CA TYR A 97 4.74 7.00 8.47
C TYR A 97 4.43 7.53 7.07
N LYS A 98 3.19 7.37 6.60
CA LYS A 98 2.77 7.90 5.31
C LYS A 98 2.63 9.42 5.35
N ILE A 99 2.20 9.99 6.47
CA ILE A 99 2.15 11.44 6.65
C ILE A 99 3.56 12.04 6.57
N GLU A 100 4.51 11.47 7.31
CA GLU A 100 5.92 11.88 7.25
C GLU A 100 6.47 11.78 5.82
N GLN A 101 6.15 10.69 5.11
CA GLN A 101 6.53 10.51 3.72
C GLN A 101 5.95 11.59 2.79
N VAL A 102 4.68 11.99 2.98
CA VAL A 102 4.05 13.07 2.21
C VAL A 102 4.78 14.39 2.45
N GLU A 103 5.09 14.71 3.71
CA GLU A 103 5.79 15.95 4.08
C GLU A 103 7.20 16.02 3.46
N ASP A 104 7.96 14.93 3.56
CA ASP A 104 9.32 14.83 3.04
C ASP A 104 9.39 14.94 1.51
N LEU A 105 8.47 14.28 0.80
CA LEU A 105 8.44 14.27 -0.66
C LEU A 105 7.87 15.58 -1.22
N SER A 106 6.89 16.18 -0.52
CA SER A 106 6.37 17.51 -0.88
C SER A 106 7.44 18.59 -0.75
N ALA A 107 8.30 18.51 0.29
CA ALA A 107 9.43 19.42 0.46
C ALA A 107 10.46 19.31 -0.69
N GLN A 108 10.50 18.17 -1.38
CA GLN A 108 11.37 17.92 -2.54
C GLN A 108 10.72 18.28 -3.88
N ASN A 109 9.50 18.84 -3.88
CA ASN A 109 8.68 19.10 -5.07
C ASN A 109 8.41 17.83 -5.91
N GLU A 110 8.35 16.66 -5.28
CA GLU A 110 7.94 15.43 -5.96
C GLU A 110 6.41 15.36 -6.08
N THR A 111 5.93 14.86 -7.22
CA THR A 111 4.50 14.65 -7.44
C THR A 111 4.05 13.38 -6.73
N LEU A 112 3.19 13.54 -5.73
CA LEU A 112 2.58 12.44 -4.99
C LEU A 112 1.24 12.05 -5.59
N SER A 113 0.84 10.80 -5.43
CA SER A 113 -0.51 10.36 -5.77
C SER A 113 -1.04 9.41 -4.69
N LEU A 114 -2.34 9.50 -4.43
CA LEU A 114 -3.03 8.48 -3.64
C LEU A 114 -3.75 7.53 -4.57
N TYR A 115 -3.69 6.24 -4.27
CA TYR A 115 -4.48 5.24 -4.96
C TYR A 115 -5.54 4.70 -4.03
N ARG A 116 -6.80 4.81 -4.47
CA ARG A 116 -7.95 4.23 -3.79
C ARG A 116 -8.24 2.85 -4.36
N ASN A 117 -8.34 1.84 -3.50
CA ASN A 117 -8.81 0.50 -3.82
C ASN A 117 -9.97 0.15 -2.89
N GLY A 118 -11.20 0.34 -3.35
CA GLY A 118 -12.39 0.16 -2.52
C GLY A 118 -12.37 1.08 -1.28
N PRO A 119 -12.35 0.54 -0.04
CA PRO A 119 -12.28 1.31 1.19
C PRO A 119 -10.84 1.71 1.61
N PHE A 120 -9.83 1.32 0.84
CA PHE A 120 -8.42 1.48 1.19
C PHE A 120 -7.77 2.58 0.34
N TRP A 121 -6.88 3.36 0.95
CA TRP A 121 -6.05 4.36 0.30
C TRP A 121 -4.59 4.10 0.61
N ASP A 122 -3.72 4.27 -0.38
CA ASP A 122 -2.28 4.16 -0.21
C ASP A 122 -1.53 5.22 -1.02
N LEU A 123 -0.37 5.62 -0.50
CA LEU A 123 0.52 6.60 -1.13
C LEU A 123 1.51 5.89 -2.07
N CYS A 124 1.58 6.36 -3.32
CA CYS A 124 2.43 5.81 -4.38
C CYS A 124 2.88 6.90 -5.36
#